data_AF-A0A6V7L314-F1
#
_entry.id   AF-A0A6V7L314-F1
#
_cell.length_a   1.000
_cell.length_b   1.000
_cell.length_c   1.000
_cell.angle_alpha   90.00
_cell.angle_beta   90.00
_cell.angle_gamma   90.00
#
_symmetry.space_group_name_H-M   'P 1'
#
loop_
_entity.id
_entity.type
_entity.pdbx_description
1 polymer ?
#
loop_
_entity_poly.entity_id
_entity_poly.type
_entity_poly.pdbx_seq_one_letter_code
_entity_poly.pdbx_strand_id
1 'polypeptide(L)'
;DLSQHIRDQIKIAFSKGEVDQKQIDREQCDRYYHSLRRLASNRYAQLYPRTSTVTASGLTPEQCNIALTPELQKYFDEEEQTKIKKIIRKFKKDESPQEN
;
A
#
# COMPACT_ATOMS: atom_id res chain seq x y z
N ASP A 1 -4.76 0.11 -3.18
CA ASP A 1 -5.23 -1.26 -2.91
C ASP A 1 -4.95 -2.14 -4.13
N LEU A 2 -4.29 -3.28 -3.93
CA LEU A 2 -3.95 -4.25 -4.99
C LEU A 2 -5.21 -4.80 -5.65
N SER A 3 -6.26 -5.08 -4.87
CA SER A 3 -7.50 -5.66 -5.39
C SER A 3 -8.20 -4.70 -6.35
N GLN A 4 -8.21 -3.42 -6.01
CA GLN A 4 -8.75 -2.37 -6.88
C GLN A 4 -7.93 -2.24 -8.17
N HIS A 5 -6.60 -2.23 -8.06
CA HIS A 5 -5.72 -2.16 -9.22
C HIS A 5 -5.96 -3.32 -10.20
N ILE A 6 -6.08 -4.56 -9.70
CA ILE A 6 -6.38 -5.72 -10.54
C ILE A 6 -7.73 -5.55 -11.24
N ARG A 7 -8.77 -5.09 -10.54
CA ARG A 7 -10.09 -4.82 -11.12
C ARG A 7 -10.03 -3.75 -12.21
N ASP A 8 -9.26 -2.70 -12.01
CA ASP A 8 -9.13 -1.62 -12.98
C ASP A 8 -8.37 -2.08 -14.23
N GLN A 9 -7.32 -2.89 -14.07
CA GLN A 9 -6.60 -3.50 -15.19
C GLN A 9 -7.50 -4.44 -16.01
N ILE A 10 -8.31 -5.25 -15.33
CA ILE A 10 -9.31 -6.11 -15.98
C ILE A 10 -10.30 -5.24 -16.76
N LYS A 11 -10.86 -4.19 -16.15
CA LYS A 11 -11.77 -3.27 -16.84
C LYS A 11 -11.14 -2.68 -18.10
N ILE A 12 -9.90 -2.22 -18.05
CA ILE A 12 -9.18 -1.67 -19.20
C ILE A 12 -8.99 -2.73 -20.31
N ALA A 13 -8.64 -3.95 -19.92
CA ALA A 13 -8.46 -5.06 -20.85
C ALA A 13 -9.77 -5.47 -21.56
N PHE A 14 -10.91 -5.37 -20.88
CA PHE A 14 -12.22 -5.77 -21.40
C PHE A 14 -13.08 -4.61 -21.95
N SER A 15 -12.76 -3.35 -21.65
CA SER A 15 -13.55 -2.18 -22.06
C SER A 15 -13.47 -1.87 -23.55
N LYS A 16 -12.49 -2.42 -24.27
CA LYS A 16 -12.23 -2.09 -25.68
C LYS A 16 -13.15 -2.78 -26.69
N GLY A 17 -14.15 -3.57 -26.27
CA GLY A 17 -15.18 -4.12 -27.18
C GLY A 17 -14.69 -5.14 -28.23
N GLU A 18 -13.40 -5.21 -28.49
CA GLU A 18 -12.77 -6.14 -29.42
C GLU A 18 -12.00 -7.18 -28.61
N VAL A 19 -12.71 -8.20 -28.12
CA VAL A 19 -12.17 -9.54 -28.29
C VAL A 19 -12.45 -9.91 -29.75
N ASP A 20 -11.79 -9.21 -30.68
CA ASP A 20 -11.73 -9.67 -32.05
C ASP A 20 -11.10 -11.06 -31.97
N GLN A 21 -11.91 -12.08 -32.26
CA GLN A 21 -11.57 -13.51 -32.17
C GLN A 21 -10.29 -13.87 -32.97
N LYS A 22 -9.72 -12.93 -33.71
CA LYS A 22 -8.57 -13.07 -34.59
C LYS A 22 -7.21 -13.08 -33.90
N GLN A 23 -7.05 -12.63 -32.65
CA GLN A 23 -5.70 -12.59 -32.03
C GLN A 23 -5.67 -12.69 -30.50
N ILE A 24 -6.46 -13.59 -29.91
CA ILE A 24 -6.29 -13.95 -28.49
C ILE A 24 -5.07 -14.87 -28.38
N ASP A 25 -3.96 -14.36 -27.83
CA ASP A 25 -2.85 -15.21 -27.40
C ASP A 25 -3.29 -16.02 -26.17
N ARG A 26 -3.69 -17.27 -26.43
CA ARG A 26 -4.16 -18.20 -25.40
C ARG A 26 -3.11 -18.44 -24.33
N GLU A 27 -1.83 -18.51 -24.70
CA GLU A 27 -0.76 -18.72 -23.75
C GLU A 27 -0.61 -17.52 -22.81
N GLN A 28 -0.75 -16.31 -23.33
CA GLN A 28 -0.72 -15.10 -22.50
C GLN A 28 -1.91 -15.05 -21.52
N CYS A 29 -3.09 -15.46 -21.95
CA CYS A 29 -4.27 -15.57 -21.09
C CYS A 29 -4.04 -16.59 -19.97
N ASP A 30 -3.50 -17.77 -20.30
CA ASP A 30 -3.16 -18.81 -19.32
C ASP A 30 -2.10 -18.33 -18.33
N ARG A 31 -1.08 -17.58 -18.80
CA ARG A 31 -0.07 -16.94 -17.93
C ARG A 31 -0.71 -16.00 -16.91
N TYR A 32 -1.64 -15.15 -17.34
CA TYR A 32 -2.36 -14.24 -16.44
C TYR A 32 -3.25 -15.00 -15.46
N TYR A 33 -4.02 -15.96 -15.96
CA TYR A 33 -4.89 -16.80 -15.13
C TYR A 33 -4.09 -17.54 -14.04
N HIS A 34 -2.98 -18.19 -14.40
CA HIS A 34 -2.13 -18.88 -13.43
C HIS A 34 -1.53 -17.91 -12.41
N SER A 35 -1.15 -16.70 -12.83
CA SER A 35 -0.64 -15.67 -11.93
C SER A 35 -1.69 -15.23 -10.90
N LEU A 36 -2.91 -14.96 -11.36
CA LEU A 36 -4.03 -14.60 -10.48
C LEU A 36 -4.41 -15.76 -9.55
N ARG A 37 -4.41 -17.00 -10.07
CA ARG A 37 -4.66 -18.20 -9.26
C ARG A 37 -3.62 -18.41 -8.17
N ARG A 38 -2.33 -18.13 -8.45
CA ARG A 38 -1.26 -18.20 -7.42
C ARG A 38 -1.47 -17.17 -6.31
N LEU A 39 -1.88 -15.95 -6.67
CA LEU A 39 -2.24 -14.90 -5.70
C LEU A 39 -3.44 -15.33 -4.84
N ALA A 40 -4.53 -15.77 -5.47
CA ALA A 40 -5.76 -16.15 -4.78
C ALA A 40 -5.60 -17.37 -3.87
N SER A 41 -4.78 -18.35 -4.27
CA SER A 41 -4.46 -19.53 -3.46
C SER A 41 -3.42 -19.28 -2.37
N ASN A 42 -2.90 -18.05 -2.26
CA ASN A 42 -1.82 -17.69 -1.35
C ASN A 42 -0.61 -18.65 -1.46
N ARG A 43 -0.28 -19.06 -2.70
CA ARG A 43 0.66 -20.17 -2.95
C ARG A 43 2.03 -19.94 -2.31
N TYR A 44 2.52 -18.70 -2.32
CA TYR A 44 3.86 -18.41 -1.80
C TYR A 44 3.94 -18.42 -0.28
N ALA A 45 2.85 -18.10 0.43
CA ALA A 45 2.82 -18.25 1.89
C ALA A 45 2.87 -19.73 2.29
N GLN A 46 2.26 -20.62 1.49
CA GLN A 46 2.32 -22.06 1.70
C GLN A 46 3.68 -22.64 1.32
N LEU A 47 4.28 -22.16 0.22
CA LEU A 47 5.56 -22.65 -0.28
C LEU A 47 6.74 -22.22 0.61
N TYR A 48 6.64 -21.02 1.19
CA TYR A 48 7.69 -20.44 2.03
C TYR A 48 7.10 -20.08 3.40
N PRO A 49 6.88 -21.08 4.28
CA PRO A 49 6.38 -20.82 5.62
C PRO A 49 7.38 -19.98 6.41
N ARG A 50 6.88 -18.95 7.08
CA ARG A 50 7.71 -18.07 7.92
C ARG A 50 7.90 -18.70 9.29
N THR A 51 9.14 -18.70 9.78
CA THR A 51 9.46 -19.11 11.15
C THR A 51 9.18 -18.02 12.17
N SER A 52 9.20 -16.75 11.73
CA SER A 52 8.96 -15.58 12.56
C SER A 52 7.56 -15.00 12.34
N THR A 53 6.92 -14.63 13.43
CA THR A 53 5.62 -13.94 13.46
C THR A 53 5.76 -12.42 13.28
N VAL A 54 6.98 -11.88 13.34
CA VAL A 54 7.25 -10.46 13.13
C VAL A 54 7.72 -10.18 11.69
N THR A 55 7.31 -9.03 11.18
CA THR A 55 7.71 -8.53 9.86
C THR A 55 9.03 -7.76 9.93
N ALA A 56 9.53 -7.27 8.80
CA ALA A 56 10.83 -6.58 8.72
C ALA A 56 10.89 -5.28 9.56
N SER A 57 9.73 -4.65 9.84
CA SER A 57 9.62 -3.49 10.73
C SER A 57 9.54 -3.87 12.21
N GLY A 58 9.61 -5.15 12.55
CA GLY A 58 9.41 -5.66 13.92
C GLY A 58 7.94 -5.72 14.35
N LEU A 59 7.01 -5.31 13.49
CA LEU A 59 5.57 -5.36 13.76
C LEU A 59 4.97 -6.72 13.41
N THR A 60 3.92 -7.14 14.11
CA THR A 60 3.11 -8.27 13.68
C THR A 60 2.31 -7.90 12.42
N PRO A 61 1.83 -8.88 11.61
CA PRO A 61 1.01 -8.60 10.43
C PRO A 61 -0.25 -7.78 10.75
N GLU A 62 -0.88 -8.04 11.90
CA GLU A 62 -2.04 -7.30 12.39
C GLU A 62 -1.69 -5.84 12.70
N GLN A 63 -0.57 -5.61 13.36
CA GLN A 63 -0.07 -4.26 13.64
C GLN A 63 0.30 -3.52 12.36
N CYS A 64 0.87 -4.20 11.36
CA CYS A 64 1.09 -3.60 10.04
C CYS A 64 -0.23 -3.19 9.38
N ASN A 65 -1.26 -4.02 9.43
CA ASN A 65 -2.57 -3.67 8.88
C ASN A 65 -3.20 -2.47 9.58
N ILE A 66 -3.10 -2.41 10.92
CA ILE A 66 -3.54 -1.26 11.70
C ILE A 66 -2.75 -0.01 11.31
N ALA A 67 -1.43 -0.13 11.13
CA ALA A 67 -0.58 0.99 10.72
C ALA A 67 -0.93 1.57 9.33
N LEU A 68 -1.52 0.75 8.45
CA LEU A 68 -1.98 1.18 7.13
C LEU A 68 -3.41 1.75 7.13
N THR A 69 -4.09 1.78 8.28
CA THR A 69 -5.44 2.36 8.36
C THR A 69 -5.40 3.89 8.20
N PRO A 70 -6.41 4.48 7.54
CA PRO A 70 -6.46 5.92 7.33
C PRO A 70 -6.62 6.70 8.65
N GLU A 71 -7.16 6.07 9.69
CA GLU A 71 -7.29 6.68 11.02
C GLU A 71 -5.92 6.86 11.69
N LEU A 72 -5.09 5.82 11.69
CA LEU A 72 -3.75 5.90 12.28
C LEU A 72 -2.81 6.81 11.46
N GLN A 73 -2.96 6.82 10.14
CA GLN A 73 -2.21 7.75 9.28
C GLN A 73 -2.53 9.21 9.62
N LYS A 74 -3.82 9.56 9.75
CA LYS A 74 -4.23 10.91 10.17
C LYS A 74 -3.70 11.27 11.55
N TYR A 75 -3.74 10.33 12.49
CA TYR A 75 -3.17 10.54 13.82
C TYR A 75 -1.68 10.92 13.76
N PHE A 76 -0.88 10.19 12.96
CA PHE A 76 0.54 10.50 12.79
C PHE A 76 0.77 11.85 12.09
N ASP A 77 0.00 12.15 11.05
CA ASP A 77 0.08 13.43 10.35
C ASP A 77 -0.24 14.60 11.30
N GLU A 78 -1.31 14.48 12.10
CA GLU A 78 -1.70 15.49 13.08
C GLU A 78 -0.66 15.66 14.19
N GLU A 79 -0.10 14.57 14.72
CA GLU A 79 0.97 14.61 15.71
C GLU A 79 2.23 15.28 15.18
N GLU A 80 2.68 14.90 13.97
CA GLU A 80 3.89 15.45 13.35
C GLU A 80 3.72 16.96 13.10
N GLN A 81 2.57 17.36 12.56
CA GLN A 81 2.21 18.77 12.40
C GLN A 81 2.22 19.53 13.73
N THR A 82 1.75 18.90 14.81
CA THR A 82 1.73 19.50 16.14
C THR A 82 3.14 19.64 16.73
N LYS A 83 4.01 18.66 16.52
CA LYS A 83 5.43 18.68 16.94
C LYS A 83 6.21 19.73 16.14
N ILE A 84 6.05 19.78 14.82
CA ILE A 84 6.67 20.79 13.95
C ILE A 84 6.21 22.21 14.33
N LYS A 85 4.91 22.43 14.58
CA LYS A 85 4.40 23.73 15.04
C LYS A 85 5.02 24.17 16.38
N LYS A 86 5.23 23.26 17.32
CA LYS A 86 5.90 23.56 18.61
C LYS A 86 7.36 23.96 18.39
N ILE A 87 8.06 23.28 17.47
CA ILE A 87 9.44 23.58 17.11
C ILE A 87 9.54 24.96 16.46
N ILE A 88 8.70 25.26 15.46
CA ILE A 88 8.66 26.58 14.79
C ILE A 88 8.35 27.71 15.80
N ARG A 89 7.45 27.50 16.75
CA ARG A 89 7.16 28.48 17.80
C ARG A 89 8.36 28.73 18.73
N LYS A 90 9.14 27.70 19.05
CA LYS A 90 10.37 27.86 19.83
C LYS A 90 11.41 28.67 19.06
N PHE A 91 11.65 28.32 17.79
CA PHE A 91 12.57 29.08 16.94
C PHE A 91 12.16 30.55 16.76
N LYS A 92 10.86 30.84 16.58
CA LYS A 92 10.34 32.22 16.50
C LYS A 92 10.45 33.00 17.82
N LYS A 93 10.45 32.31 18.96
CA LYS A 93 10.60 32.93 20.29
C LYS A 93 12.06 33.30 20.57
N ASP A 94 13.00 32.57 19.99
CA ASP A 94 14.43 32.84 20.08
C ASP A 94 14.86 33.96 19.11
N GLU A 95 14.04 34.28 18.10
CA GLU A 95 14.28 35.32 17.08
C GLU A 95 13.77 36.72 17.45
N SER A 96 12.99 36.88 18.53
CA SER A 96 12.60 38.20 19.05
C SER A 96 13.72 38.75 19.95
N PRO A 97 14.51 39.75 19.51
CA PRO A 97 15.54 40.35 20.33
C PRO A 97 14.90 41.23 21.40
N GLN A 98 15.58 41.29 22.53
CA GLN A 98 15.35 42.22 23.63
C GLN A 98 15.07 43.64 23.10
N GLU A 99 13.85 44.15 23.30
CA GLU A 99 13.58 45.59 23.26
C GLU A 99 14.36 46.23 24.42
N ASN A 100 15.42 46.98 24.07
CA ASN A 100 15.98 48.05 24.90
C ASN A 100 15.19 49.33 24.64
#